data_AF-A0A258S6J9-F1
#
_entry.id   AF-A0A258S6J9-F1
#
_cell.length_a   1.000
_cell.length_b   1.000
_cell.length_c   1.000
_cell.angle_alpha   90.00
_cell.angle_beta   90.00
_cell.angle_gamma   90.00
#
_symmetry.space_group_name_H-M   'P 1'
#
loop_
_entity.id
_entity.type
_entity.pdbx_description
1 polymer ?
#
loop_
_entity_poly.entity_id
_entity_poly.type
_entity_poly.pdbx_seq_one_letter_code
_entity_poly.pdbx_strand_id
1 'polypeptide(L)'
;MNHMLKPTPTIALGAWDWRHAEWEGRFYADDLPKEWYLTFYSNEFDAVGLYAAGWMTPSMRELEQWVDDTHDGFRFHLVMPSMVLKGGEDVLSDVAERLSLLQPRLGSILLSVASETCISILGLMVPEGIPRYGLHAGRLVPQAMPDFHAVMDSTTAPLVILGAEPEGFTSEASLRSQQRSLRAGMDALALRRKATILVQDTAPKMLQRLEAMRSMRALLGWQ
;
A
#
# COMPACT_ATOMS: atom_id res chain seq x y z
N MET A 1 5.65 -38.57 -15.08
CA MET A 1 5.30 -37.71 -13.93
C MET A 1 5.45 -36.26 -14.39
N ASN A 2 4.34 -35.57 -14.66
CA ASN A 2 4.39 -34.14 -15.00
C ASN A 2 4.86 -33.36 -13.76
N HIS A 3 6.02 -32.73 -13.83
CA HIS A 3 6.32 -31.60 -12.95
C HIS A 3 5.34 -30.48 -13.30
N MET A 4 4.24 -30.38 -12.56
CA MET A 4 3.44 -29.17 -12.55
C MET A 4 4.37 -28.03 -12.14
N LEU A 5 4.72 -27.16 -13.09
CA LEU A 5 5.38 -25.89 -12.83
C LEU A 5 4.52 -25.16 -11.80
N LYS A 6 5.03 -25.04 -10.59
CA LYS A 6 4.43 -24.28 -9.51
C LYS A 6 4.27 -22.82 -10.00
N PRO A 7 3.07 -22.21 -9.98
CA PRO A 7 2.85 -20.89 -10.58
C PRO A 7 3.76 -19.85 -9.95
N THR A 8 4.39 -19.01 -10.76
CA THR A 8 5.33 -18.00 -10.31
C THR A 8 4.70 -17.04 -9.28
N PRO A 9 5.41 -16.71 -8.18
CA PRO A 9 4.94 -15.67 -7.26
C PRO A 9 4.78 -14.31 -7.94
N THR A 10 3.68 -13.62 -7.66
CA THR A 10 3.42 -12.24 -8.09
C THR A 10 3.72 -11.27 -6.95
N ILE A 11 4.72 -10.40 -7.09
CA ILE A 11 5.04 -9.40 -6.07
C ILE A 11 4.85 -8.01 -6.65
N ALA A 12 3.78 -7.34 -6.23
CA ALA A 12 3.57 -5.92 -6.50
C ALA A 12 4.52 -5.08 -5.64
N LEU A 13 5.15 -4.09 -6.25
CA LEU A 13 6.07 -3.17 -5.57
C LEU A 13 5.51 -1.75 -5.63
N GLY A 14 5.76 -0.96 -4.58
CA GLY A 14 5.34 0.43 -4.55
C GLY A 14 6.08 1.29 -3.52
N ALA A 15 6.08 2.59 -3.74
CA ALA A 15 6.56 3.62 -2.81
C ALA A 15 5.42 4.19 -1.97
N TRP A 16 5.80 5.01 -1.00
CA TRP A 16 4.90 5.96 -0.39
C TRP A 16 4.88 7.27 -1.17
N ASP A 17 3.74 7.58 -1.79
CA ASP A 17 3.57 8.62 -2.81
C ASP A 17 4.45 8.41 -4.05
N TRP A 18 4.01 8.94 -5.19
CA TRP A 18 4.81 8.98 -6.43
C TRP A 18 5.36 10.39 -6.69
N ARG A 19 4.82 11.41 -6.01
CA ARG A 19 5.13 12.83 -6.24
C ARG A 19 6.35 13.25 -5.42
N HIS A 20 7.54 12.89 -5.89
CA HIS A 20 8.82 13.27 -5.28
C HIS A 20 9.64 14.11 -6.25
N ALA A 21 10.03 15.31 -5.84
CA ALA A 21 10.84 16.21 -6.68
C ALA A 21 12.25 15.63 -6.88
N GLU A 22 12.77 14.90 -5.90
CA GLU A 22 14.09 14.25 -5.95
C GLU A 22 14.18 13.09 -6.95
N TRP A 23 13.06 12.71 -7.56
CA TRP A 23 12.99 11.69 -8.62
C TRP A 23 13.12 12.30 -10.02
N GLU A 24 12.98 13.61 -10.16
CA GLU A 24 13.20 14.34 -11.42
C GLU A 24 14.67 14.20 -11.86
N GLY A 25 14.89 13.91 -13.14
CA GLY A 25 16.22 13.67 -13.73
C GLY A 25 16.89 12.35 -13.35
N ARG A 26 16.21 11.51 -12.55
CA ARG A 26 16.71 10.20 -12.12
C ARG A 26 15.77 9.07 -12.49
N PHE A 27 14.50 9.26 -12.19
CA PHE A 27 13.43 8.31 -12.46
C PHE A 27 12.41 8.90 -13.42
N TYR A 28 11.99 10.15 -13.18
CA TYR A 28 11.23 10.93 -14.16
C TYR A 28 12.20 11.65 -15.09
N ALA A 29 11.93 11.63 -16.39
CA ALA A 29 12.70 12.42 -17.36
C ALA A 29 12.55 13.92 -17.04
N ASP A 30 13.60 14.71 -17.30
CA ASP A 30 13.64 16.15 -16.98
C ASP A 30 12.53 16.96 -17.66
N ASP A 31 12.01 16.47 -18.79
CA ASP A 31 10.96 17.09 -19.60
C ASP A 31 9.59 16.43 -19.43
N LEU A 32 9.45 15.44 -18.53
CA LEU A 32 8.18 14.75 -18.31
C LEU A 32 7.19 15.69 -17.61
N PRO A 33 5.99 15.94 -18.17
CA PRO A 33 4.96 16.70 -17.49
C PRO A 33 4.49 16.00 -16.20
N LYS A 34 4.22 16.77 -15.13
CA LYS A 34 3.79 16.22 -13.83
C LYS A 34 2.50 15.41 -13.89
N GLU A 35 1.59 15.78 -14.78
CA GLU A 35 0.35 15.04 -15.07
C GLU A 35 0.64 13.60 -15.56
N TRP A 36 1.79 13.35 -16.17
CA TRP A 36 2.17 12.02 -16.67
C TRP A 36 2.94 11.20 -15.63
N TYR A 37 3.26 11.76 -14.46
CA TYR A 37 4.06 11.07 -13.44
C TYR A 37 3.36 9.80 -12.95
N LEU A 38 2.05 9.82 -12.76
CA LEU A 38 1.32 8.64 -12.29
C LEU A 38 1.30 7.54 -13.36
N THR A 39 1.03 7.90 -14.62
CA THR A 39 1.08 6.96 -15.75
C THR A 39 2.46 6.32 -15.86
N PHE A 40 3.52 7.14 -15.84
CA PHE A 40 4.90 6.67 -15.87
C PHE A 40 5.21 5.75 -14.68
N TYR A 41 4.87 6.18 -13.47
CA TYR A 41 5.08 5.41 -12.25
C TYR A 41 4.36 4.05 -12.31
N SER A 42 3.12 4.01 -12.81
CA SER A 42 2.33 2.78 -12.92
C SER A 42 2.90 1.76 -13.91
N ASN A 43 3.67 2.21 -14.92
CA ASN A 43 4.37 1.30 -15.83
C ASN A 43 5.59 0.65 -15.16
N GLU A 44 6.16 1.30 -14.15
CA GLU A 44 7.37 0.86 -13.47
C GLU A 44 7.09 0.08 -12.18
N PHE A 45 5.98 0.38 -11.50
CA PHE A 45 5.58 -0.15 -10.21
C PHE A 45 4.06 -0.40 -10.13
N ASP A 46 3.68 -1.48 -9.46
CA ASP A 46 2.30 -1.99 -9.44
C ASP A 46 1.43 -1.44 -8.31
N ALA A 47 2.00 -0.64 -7.41
CA ALA A 47 1.28 -0.16 -6.24
C ALA A 47 1.79 1.20 -5.74
N VAL A 48 0.95 1.91 -5.00
CA VAL A 48 1.36 3.10 -4.26
C VAL A 48 0.63 3.21 -2.92
N GLY A 49 1.38 3.59 -1.88
CA GLY A 49 0.83 3.97 -0.59
C GLY A 49 0.56 5.48 -0.53
N LEU A 50 -0.59 5.90 -0.02
CA LEU A 50 -0.91 7.31 0.17
C LEU A 50 -1.38 7.60 1.59
N TYR A 51 -0.84 8.67 2.17
CA TYR A 51 -1.43 9.25 3.37
C TYR A 51 -2.75 9.95 3.02
N ALA A 52 -3.60 10.17 4.03
CA ALA A 52 -4.90 10.81 3.88
C ALA A 52 -4.85 12.09 3.03
N ALA A 53 -3.93 13.01 3.32
CA ALA A 53 -3.77 14.25 2.54
C ALA A 53 -3.45 13.99 1.06
N GLY A 54 -2.71 12.91 0.78
CA GLY A 54 -2.30 12.56 -0.57
C GLY A 54 -3.46 12.24 -1.51
N TRP A 55 -4.58 11.70 -0.99
CA TRP A 55 -5.75 11.27 -1.80
C TRP A 55 -7.05 12.01 -1.46
N MET A 56 -7.11 12.72 -0.34
CA MET A 56 -8.26 13.58 0.02
C MET A 56 -8.17 14.99 -0.60
N THR A 57 -6.98 15.47 -0.92
CA THR A 57 -6.79 16.80 -1.53
C THR A 57 -7.21 16.91 -3.00
N PRO A 58 -6.93 15.91 -3.88
CA PRO A 58 -7.37 15.97 -5.27
C PRO A 58 -8.89 16.10 -5.40
N SER A 59 -9.36 16.71 -6.49
CA SER A 59 -10.77 16.72 -6.86
C SER A 59 -11.28 15.32 -7.26
N MET A 60 -12.58 15.11 -7.28
CA MET A 60 -13.19 13.85 -7.75
C MET A 60 -12.73 13.51 -9.18
N ARG A 61 -12.70 14.50 -10.07
CA ARG A 61 -12.22 14.35 -11.45
C ARG A 61 -10.76 13.91 -11.52
N GLU A 62 -9.90 14.42 -10.63
CA GLU A 62 -8.51 13.97 -10.58
C GLU A 62 -8.40 12.52 -10.10
N LEU A 63 -9.24 12.08 -9.16
CA LEU A 63 -9.26 10.67 -8.72
C LEU A 63 -9.80 9.73 -9.80
N GLU A 64 -10.80 10.16 -10.58
CA GLU A 64 -11.25 9.43 -11.78
C GLU A 64 -10.09 9.27 -12.77
N GLN A 65 -9.38 10.37 -13.06
CA GLN A 65 -8.23 10.34 -13.96
C GLN A 65 -7.12 9.40 -13.45
N TRP A 66 -6.91 9.29 -12.14
CA TRP A 66 -5.92 8.35 -11.59
C TRP A 66 -6.26 6.89 -11.89
N VAL A 67 -7.54 6.54 -11.95
CA VAL A 67 -7.97 5.18 -12.33
C VAL A 67 -7.70 4.94 -13.82
N ASP A 68 -7.94 5.94 -14.66
CA ASP A 68 -7.71 5.88 -16.11
C ASP A 68 -6.20 5.85 -16.45
N ASP A 69 -5.38 6.58 -15.70
CA ASP A 69 -3.93 6.68 -15.90
C ASP A 69 -3.15 5.46 -15.44
N THR A 70 -3.80 4.49 -14.78
CA THR A 70 -3.16 3.33 -14.18
C THR A 70 -3.68 2.01 -14.77
N HIS A 71 -2.76 1.07 -15.00
CA HIS A 71 -3.10 -0.26 -15.53
C HIS A 71 -3.99 -1.06 -14.56
N ASP A 72 -4.71 -2.07 -15.08
CA ASP A 72 -5.66 -2.89 -14.30
C ASP A 72 -5.06 -3.64 -13.10
N GLY A 73 -3.74 -3.84 -13.10
CA GLY A 73 -2.98 -4.46 -12.02
C GLY A 73 -2.59 -3.50 -10.89
N PHE A 74 -2.65 -2.19 -11.14
CA PHE A 74 -2.18 -1.16 -10.22
C PHE A 74 -3.06 -1.05 -8.98
N ARG A 75 -2.46 -0.88 -7.80
CA ARG A 75 -3.22 -0.80 -6.53
C ARG A 75 -2.86 0.40 -5.66
N PHE A 76 -3.87 1.17 -5.28
CA PHE A 76 -3.78 2.22 -4.26
C PHE A 76 -3.97 1.64 -2.86
N HIS A 77 -3.07 1.97 -1.94
CA HIS A 77 -3.11 1.59 -0.54
C HIS A 77 -3.24 2.85 0.32
N LEU A 78 -4.42 3.07 0.89
CA LEU A 78 -4.81 4.38 1.42
C LEU A 78 -4.83 4.38 2.95
N VAL A 79 -4.15 5.34 3.57
CA VAL A 79 -4.32 5.62 5.00
C VAL A 79 -5.59 6.45 5.19
N MET A 80 -6.45 5.99 6.07
CA MET A 80 -7.70 6.69 6.35
C MET A 80 -7.44 8.04 7.03
N PRO A 81 -8.17 9.10 6.62
CA PRO A 81 -8.18 10.36 7.34
C PRO A 81 -8.65 10.16 8.79
N SER A 82 -7.87 10.65 9.75
CA SER A 82 -8.25 10.60 11.18
C SER A 82 -9.51 11.42 11.48
N MET A 83 -9.85 12.40 10.64
CA MET A 83 -11.09 13.19 10.77
C MET A 83 -12.35 12.34 10.62
N VAL A 84 -12.32 11.17 9.98
CA VAL A 84 -13.46 10.23 9.92
C VAL A 84 -13.93 9.84 11.31
N LEU A 85 -13.03 9.82 12.30
CA LEU A 85 -13.36 9.45 13.68
C LEU A 85 -14.09 10.55 14.45
N LYS A 86 -14.09 11.77 13.92
CA LYS A 86 -14.68 12.96 14.54
C LYS A 86 -15.62 13.71 13.59
N GLY A 87 -15.80 13.20 12.38
CA GLY A 87 -16.45 13.87 11.27
C GLY A 87 -17.96 13.71 11.34
N GLY A 88 -18.68 14.74 10.88
CA GLY A 88 -20.11 14.64 10.62
C GLY A 88 -20.39 13.87 9.33
N GLU A 89 -21.69 13.72 9.01
CA GLU A 89 -22.19 12.99 7.84
C GLU A 89 -21.54 13.45 6.52
N ASP A 90 -21.31 14.75 6.34
CA ASP A 90 -20.68 15.31 5.14
C ASP A 90 -19.26 14.77 4.90
N VAL A 91 -18.46 14.63 5.96
CA VAL A 91 -17.09 14.10 5.87
C VAL A 91 -17.11 12.61 5.52
N LEU A 92 -18.06 11.87 6.08
CA LEU A 92 -18.23 10.45 5.79
C LEU A 92 -18.67 10.25 4.33
N SER A 93 -19.60 11.07 3.85
CA SER A 93 -20.08 11.04 2.47
C SER A 93 -18.95 11.34 1.47
N ASP A 94 -18.17 12.40 1.68
CA ASP A 94 -17.03 12.75 0.80
C ASP A 94 -16.00 11.62 0.75
N VAL A 95 -15.65 11.04 1.90
CA VAL A 95 -14.74 9.89 1.97
C VAL A 95 -15.30 8.67 1.22
N ALA A 96 -16.58 8.36 1.41
CA ALA A 96 -17.22 7.22 0.74
C ALA A 96 -17.28 7.39 -0.78
N GLU A 97 -17.59 8.59 -1.26
CA GLU A 97 -17.60 8.92 -2.69
C GLU A 97 -16.22 8.75 -3.33
N ARG A 98 -15.18 9.30 -2.70
CA ARG A 98 -13.78 9.14 -3.15
C ARG A 98 -13.33 7.67 -3.18
N LEU A 99 -13.70 6.89 -2.16
CA LEU A 99 -13.41 5.46 -2.12
C LEU A 99 -14.14 4.69 -3.23
N SER A 100 -15.36 5.10 -3.56
CA SER A 100 -16.13 4.52 -4.66
C SER A 100 -15.47 4.77 -6.01
N LEU A 101 -14.95 5.98 -6.24
CA LEU A 101 -14.19 6.30 -7.46
C LEU A 101 -12.92 5.46 -7.58
N LEU A 102 -12.16 5.31 -6.50
CA LEU A 102 -10.90 4.56 -6.50
C LEU A 102 -11.10 3.04 -6.42
N GLN A 103 -12.32 2.56 -6.18
CA GLN A 103 -12.64 1.14 -5.98
C GLN A 103 -12.06 0.19 -7.06
N PRO A 104 -12.05 0.53 -8.37
CA PRO A 104 -11.47 -0.34 -9.40
C PRO A 104 -9.97 -0.60 -9.24
N ARG A 105 -9.26 0.26 -8.50
CA ARG A 105 -7.81 0.18 -8.25
C ARG A 105 -7.48 0.13 -6.75
N LEU A 106 -8.48 -0.03 -5.87
CA LEU A 106 -8.25 -0.02 -4.43
C LEU A 106 -7.63 -1.34 -3.96
N GLY A 107 -6.44 -1.26 -3.38
CA GLY A 107 -5.69 -2.41 -2.85
C GLY A 107 -6.00 -2.71 -1.39
N SER A 108 -5.92 -1.69 -0.53
CA SER A 108 -6.24 -1.84 0.88
C SER A 108 -6.45 -0.50 1.58
N ILE A 109 -7.06 -0.57 2.77
CA ILE A 109 -7.19 0.55 3.69
C ILE A 109 -6.26 0.36 4.91
N LEU A 110 -5.56 1.42 5.32
CA LEU A 110 -4.69 1.44 6.49
C LEU A 110 -5.23 2.38 7.57
N LEU A 111 -5.19 1.92 8.81
CA LEU A 111 -5.83 2.56 9.97
C LEU A 111 -4.80 2.92 11.02
N SER A 112 -4.58 4.22 11.25
CA SER A 112 -3.63 4.70 12.27
C SER A 112 -4.06 4.40 13.71
N VAL A 113 -5.37 4.19 13.93
CA VAL A 113 -5.97 3.82 15.22
C VAL A 113 -7.10 2.83 14.94
N ALA A 114 -7.13 1.71 15.66
CA ALA A 114 -8.24 0.77 15.62
C ALA A 114 -9.05 0.90 16.92
N SER A 115 -10.21 1.53 16.85
CA SER A 115 -11.27 1.39 17.85
C SER A 115 -12.49 0.73 17.21
N GLU A 116 -13.37 0.11 18.02
CA GLU A 116 -14.61 -0.50 17.53
C GLU A 116 -15.49 0.50 16.76
N THR A 117 -15.51 1.76 17.20
CA THR A 117 -16.20 2.86 16.52
C THR A 117 -15.58 3.12 15.14
N CYS A 118 -14.24 3.16 15.04
CA CYS A 118 -13.56 3.30 13.75
C CYS A 118 -14.00 2.18 12.80
N ILE A 119 -13.97 0.93 13.27
CA ILE A 119 -14.26 -0.25 12.46
C ILE A 119 -15.71 -0.22 11.95
N SER A 120 -16.65 0.08 12.84
CA SER A 120 -18.07 0.18 12.48
C SER A 120 -18.32 1.24 11.41
N ILE A 121 -17.75 2.43 11.56
CA ILE A 121 -17.87 3.52 10.58
C ILE A 121 -17.26 3.12 9.22
N LEU A 122 -16.11 2.45 9.23
CA LEU A 122 -15.46 1.97 8.00
C LEU A 122 -16.27 0.88 7.29
N GLY A 123 -17.00 0.05 8.03
CA GLY A 123 -17.90 -0.94 7.46
C GLY A 123 -19.01 -0.32 6.60
N LEU A 124 -19.35 0.95 6.82
CA LEU A 124 -20.38 1.67 6.06
C LEU A 124 -19.84 2.30 4.76
N MET A 125 -18.52 2.53 4.65
CA MET A 125 -17.94 3.34 3.56
C MET A 125 -16.93 2.58 2.71
N VAL A 126 -16.21 1.61 3.29
CA VAL A 126 -15.18 0.87 2.57
C VAL A 126 -15.84 -0.26 1.77
N PRO A 127 -15.61 -0.35 0.44
CA PRO A 127 -16.19 -1.41 -0.37
C PRO A 127 -15.94 -2.82 0.17
N GLU A 128 -16.87 -3.73 -0.08
CA GLU A 128 -16.76 -5.13 0.34
C GLU A 128 -15.52 -5.80 -0.28
N GLY A 129 -14.87 -6.69 0.48
CA GLY A 129 -13.67 -7.42 0.03
C GLY A 129 -12.36 -6.64 0.08
N ILE A 130 -12.37 -5.35 0.44
CA ILE A 130 -11.14 -4.56 0.60
C ILE A 130 -10.46 -4.86 1.95
N PRO A 131 -9.21 -5.35 1.95
CA PRO A 131 -8.48 -5.61 3.20
C PRO A 131 -8.22 -4.33 3.99
N ARG A 132 -8.27 -4.45 5.32
CA ARG A 132 -8.05 -3.36 6.28
C ARG A 132 -6.89 -3.72 7.20
N TYR A 133 -5.91 -2.83 7.30
CA TYR A 133 -4.70 -3.05 8.09
C TYR A 133 -4.49 -1.96 9.14
N GLY A 134 -3.88 -2.33 10.27
CA GLY A 134 -3.44 -1.36 11.29
C GLY A 134 -2.08 -0.74 10.94
N LEU A 135 -1.96 0.57 11.11
CA LEU A 135 -0.71 1.33 10.98
C LEU A 135 -0.35 1.93 12.34
N HIS A 136 0.86 1.69 12.84
CA HIS A 136 1.35 2.28 14.08
C HIS A 136 2.75 2.85 13.86
N ALA A 137 2.93 4.14 14.15
CA ALA A 137 4.20 4.85 13.93
C ALA A 137 4.79 4.64 12.52
N GLY A 138 3.94 4.65 11.48
CA GLY A 138 4.36 4.41 10.09
C GLY A 138 4.74 2.96 9.76
N ARG A 139 4.48 2.01 10.65
CA ARG A 139 4.72 0.58 10.40
C ARG A 139 3.41 -0.17 10.36
N LEU A 140 3.30 -1.13 9.45
CA LEU A 140 2.22 -2.10 9.50
C LEU A 140 2.36 -2.87 10.81
N VAL A 141 1.36 -2.74 11.67
CA VAL A 141 1.26 -3.58 12.86
C VAL A 141 0.02 -4.43 12.65
N PRO A 142 0.16 -5.77 12.57
CA PRO A 142 -0.98 -6.65 12.76
C PRO A 142 -1.46 -6.41 14.19
N GLN A 143 -2.39 -5.47 14.38
CA GLN A 143 -2.95 -5.23 15.70
C GLN A 143 -3.90 -6.39 16.00
N ALA A 144 -3.52 -7.15 17.01
CA ALA A 144 -4.36 -8.13 17.66
C ALA A 144 -5.52 -7.42 18.37
N MET A 145 -6.63 -7.22 17.67
CA MET A 145 -7.93 -7.08 18.34
C MET A 145 -8.60 -8.46 18.38
N PRO A 146 -9.30 -8.82 19.47
CA PRO A 146 -9.87 -10.16 19.66
C PRO A 146 -10.75 -10.63 18.51
N ASP A 147 -11.45 -9.70 17.84
CA ASP A 147 -12.36 -10.00 16.72
C ASP A 147 -11.83 -9.56 15.34
N PHE A 148 -10.67 -8.89 15.28
CA PHE A 148 -10.04 -8.45 14.02
C PHE A 148 -8.96 -9.42 13.54
N HIS A 149 -8.53 -10.34 14.40
CA HIS A 149 -7.63 -11.44 14.04
C HIS A 149 -8.22 -12.41 13.00
N ALA A 150 -9.54 -12.41 12.83
CA ALA A 150 -10.23 -13.17 11.78
C ALA A 150 -10.33 -12.40 10.44
N VAL A 151 -10.13 -11.07 10.45
CA VAL A 151 -10.28 -10.17 9.27
C VAL A 151 -8.93 -9.74 8.68
N MET A 152 -7.80 -10.18 9.26
CA MET A 152 -6.62 -10.53 8.47
C MET A 152 -6.98 -11.80 7.68
N ASP A 153 -7.96 -11.65 6.78
CA ASP A 153 -8.56 -12.76 6.09
C ASP A 153 -7.44 -13.49 5.36
N SER A 154 -7.33 -14.78 5.68
CA SER A 154 -6.49 -15.74 5.00
C SER A 154 -6.63 -15.70 3.47
N THR A 155 -7.67 -15.05 2.92
CA THR A 155 -7.94 -14.80 1.49
C THR A 155 -7.32 -13.55 0.86
N THR A 156 -6.87 -12.56 1.64
CA THR A 156 -6.37 -11.27 1.11
C THR A 156 -4.87 -11.32 0.79
N ALA A 157 -4.45 -10.69 -0.31
CA ALA A 157 -3.03 -10.63 -0.66
C ALA A 157 -2.26 -9.85 0.41
N PRO A 158 -1.19 -10.42 1.00
CA PRO A 158 -0.43 -9.78 2.07
C PRO A 158 0.15 -8.44 1.63
N LEU A 159 -0.07 -7.42 2.45
CA LEU A 159 0.63 -6.14 2.38
C LEU A 159 1.83 -6.16 3.34
N VAL A 160 3.00 -5.77 2.85
CA VAL A 160 4.22 -5.60 3.65
C VAL A 160 4.69 -4.16 3.52
N ILE A 161 4.92 -3.49 4.65
CA ILE A 161 5.52 -2.15 4.66
C ILE A 161 6.96 -2.26 5.13
N LEU A 162 7.88 -1.89 4.24
CA LEU A 162 9.30 -1.78 4.53
C LEU A 162 9.63 -0.33 4.88
N GLY A 163 9.65 -0.05 6.19
CA GLY A 163 10.01 1.27 6.70
C GLY A 163 11.50 1.60 6.55
N ALA A 164 11.85 2.82 6.96
CA ALA A 164 13.22 3.28 7.05
C ALA A 164 14.04 2.38 7.99
N GLU A 165 15.25 2.04 7.56
CA GLU A 165 16.20 1.36 8.43
C GLU A 165 16.67 2.34 9.52
N PRO A 166 16.67 1.94 10.79
CA PRO A 166 17.12 2.82 11.86
C PRO A 166 18.61 3.14 11.66
N GLU A 167 18.95 4.41 11.54
CA GLU A 167 20.34 4.86 11.57
C GLU A 167 20.83 4.77 13.04
N GLY A 168 21.53 3.69 13.38
CA GLY A 168 22.08 3.46 14.73
C GLY A 168 21.63 2.16 15.40
N PHE A 169 21.76 2.08 16.73
CA PHE A 169 21.51 0.86 17.49
C PHE A 169 20.01 0.51 17.47
N THR A 170 19.66 -0.57 16.79
CA THR A 170 18.31 -1.10 16.77
C THR A 170 17.99 -1.75 18.11
N SER A 171 16.88 -1.36 18.75
CA SER A 171 16.45 -2.02 19.98
C SER A 171 16.01 -3.46 19.68
N GLU A 172 16.25 -4.39 20.62
CA GLU A 172 15.79 -5.78 20.48
C GLU A 172 14.28 -5.88 20.22
N ALA A 173 13.49 -4.97 20.81
CA ALA A 173 12.06 -4.89 20.59
C ALA A 173 11.71 -4.52 19.14
N SER A 174 12.45 -3.59 18.53
CA SER A 174 12.25 -3.21 17.12
C SER A 174 12.62 -4.34 16.18
N LEU A 175 13.73 -5.04 16.44
CA LEU A 175 14.17 -6.21 15.65
C LEU A 175 13.15 -7.35 15.71
N ARG A 176 12.67 -7.71 16.91
CA ARG A 176 11.63 -8.76 17.07
C ARG A 176 10.33 -8.37 16.38
N SER A 177 9.96 -7.09 16.38
CA SER A 177 8.81 -6.60 15.64
C SER A 177 8.99 -6.79 14.13
N GLN A 178 10.13 -6.36 13.57
CA GLN A 178 10.46 -6.54 12.15
C GLN A 178 10.49 -8.02 11.73
N GLN A 179 11.11 -8.89 12.53
CA GLN A 179 11.16 -10.33 12.25
C GLN A 179 9.78 -10.97 12.22
N ARG A 180 8.87 -10.59 13.13
CA ARG A 180 7.49 -11.08 13.12
C ARG A 180 6.73 -10.62 11.88
N SER A 181 6.85 -9.36 11.49
CA SER A 181 6.18 -8.83 10.28
C SER A 181 6.74 -9.48 9.01
N LEU A 182 8.06 -9.65 8.93
CA LEU A 182 8.71 -10.34 7.80
C LEU A 182 8.25 -11.79 7.70
N ARG A 183 8.22 -12.52 8.83
CA ARG A 183 7.76 -13.92 8.87
C ARG A 183 6.30 -14.04 8.44
N ALA A 184 5.41 -13.19 8.96
CA ALA A 184 4.01 -13.19 8.56
C ALA A 184 3.84 -12.91 7.05
N GLY A 185 4.62 -11.96 6.52
CA GLY A 185 4.66 -11.68 5.07
C GLY A 185 5.17 -12.88 4.25
N MET A 186 6.21 -13.57 4.73
CA MET A 186 6.75 -14.77 4.10
C MET A 186 5.77 -15.94 4.13
N ASP A 187 5.09 -16.16 5.26
CA ASP A 187 4.08 -17.22 5.42
C ASP A 187 2.89 -16.96 4.48
N ALA A 188 2.44 -15.71 4.37
CA ALA A 188 1.36 -15.32 3.46
C ALA A 188 1.78 -15.42 1.98
N LEU A 189 3.02 -15.02 1.64
CA LEU A 189 3.58 -15.22 0.29
C LEU A 189 3.67 -16.72 -0.06
N ALA A 190 4.06 -17.57 0.89
CA ALA A 190 4.15 -19.02 0.67
C ALA A 190 2.76 -19.64 0.41
N LEU A 191 1.72 -19.15 1.07
CA LEU A 191 0.34 -19.63 0.91
C LEU A 191 -0.33 -19.12 -0.37
N ARG A 192 -0.17 -17.84 -0.70
CA ARG A 192 -0.93 -17.17 -1.76
C ARG A 192 -0.15 -16.94 -3.04
N ARG A 193 1.19 -17.01 -2.98
CA ARG A 193 2.10 -16.65 -4.08
C ARG A 193 1.83 -15.23 -4.63
N LYS A 194 1.22 -14.37 -3.82
CA LYS A 194 0.96 -12.97 -4.15
C LYS A 194 1.30 -12.11 -2.94
N ALA A 195 1.94 -10.96 -3.14
CA ALA A 195 2.13 -9.96 -2.10
C ALA A 195 2.24 -8.56 -2.71
N THR A 196 1.94 -7.54 -1.90
CA THR A 196 2.34 -6.16 -2.19
C THR A 196 3.37 -5.71 -1.16
N ILE A 197 4.46 -5.10 -1.63
CA ILE A 197 5.48 -4.50 -0.79
C ILE A 197 5.49 -3.00 -1.03
N LEU A 198 5.22 -2.23 0.03
CA LEU A 198 5.36 -0.78 0.03
C LEU A 198 6.65 -0.37 0.75
N VAL A 199 7.47 0.45 0.12
CA VAL A 199 8.66 1.05 0.72
C VAL A 199 8.30 2.42 1.25
N GLN A 200 8.67 2.66 2.50
CA GLN A 200 8.48 3.95 3.15
C GLN A 200 9.80 4.43 3.73
N ASP A 201 10.40 5.43 3.09
CA ASP A 201 11.68 6.02 3.47
C ASP A 201 11.77 7.45 2.88
N THR A 202 12.96 8.05 2.88
CA THR A 202 13.21 9.26 2.07
C THR A 202 13.10 8.96 0.58
N ALA A 203 12.70 9.95 -0.22
CA ALA A 203 12.48 9.76 -1.66
C ALA A 203 13.66 9.08 -2.39
N PRO A 204 14.93 9.48 -2.21
CA PRO A 204 16.05 8.80 -2.87
C PRO A 204 16.25 7.35 -2.41
N LYS A 205 16.07 7.07 -1.11
CA LYS A 205 16.21 5.72 -0.56
C LYS A 205 15.07 4.80 -1.03
N MET A 206 13.84 5.33 -1.14
CA MET A 206 12.70 4.58 -1.69
C MET A 206 12.96 4.12 -3.12
N LEU A 207 13.37 5.04 -4.00
CA LEU A 207 13.66 4.74 -5.40
C LEU A 207 14.75 3.67 -5.52
N GLN A 208 15.88 3.85 -4.84
CA GLN A 208 16.99 2.90 -4.85
C GLN A 208 16.54 1.49 -4.43
N ARG A 209 15.73 1.38 -3.35
CA ARG A 209 15.24 0.10 -2.85
C ARG A 209 14.25 -0.56 -3.81
N LEU A 210 13.39 0.24 -4.44
CA LEU A 210 12.44 -0.25 -5.42
C LEU A 210 13.12 -0.80 -6.68
N GLU A 211 14.11 -0.09 -7.21
CA GLU A 211 14.91 -0.55 -8.36
C GLU A 211 15.67 -1.84 -8.04
N ALA A 212 16.25 -1.95 -6.84
CA ALA A 212 16.91 -3.16 -6.37
C ALA A 212 15.94 -4.34 -6.28
N MET A 213 14.76 -4.15 -5.67
CA MET A 213 13.74 -5.20 -5.55
C MET A 213 13.17 -5.60 -6.91
N ARG A 214 12.96 -4.66 -7.82
CA ARG A 214 12.51 -4.95 -9.20
C ARG A 214 13.54 -5.79 -9.95
N SER A 215 14.82 -5.43 -9.82
CA SER A 215 15.93 -6.22 -10.39
C SER A 215 15.98 -7.63 -9.80
N MET A 216 15.80 -7.77 -8.48
CA MET A 216 15.72 -9.07 -7.81
C MET A 216 14.50 -9.89 -8.26
N ARG A 217 13.32 -9.27 -8.40
CA ARG A 217 12.09 -9.90 -8.89
C ARG A 217 12.32 -10.49 -10.28
N ALA A 218 12.93 -9.72 -11.18
CA ALA A 218 13.30 -10.17 -12.53
C ALA A 218 14.31 -11.34 -12.50
N LEU A 219 15.36 -11.26 -11.68
CA LEU A 219 16.36 -12.33 -11.54
C LEU A 219 15.77 -13.64 -10.99
N LEU A 220 14.80 -13.56 -10.08
CA LEU A 220 14.09 -14.72 -9.52
C LEU A 220 13.02 -15.28 -10.47
N GLY A 221 12.80 -14.62 -11.62
CA GLY A 221 11.73 -14.96 -12.56
C GLY A 221 10.34 -14.78 -11.95
N TRP A 222 10.21 -13.90 -10.96
CA TRP A 222 8.94 -13.55 -10.33
C TRP A 222 8.20 -12.51 -11.18
N GLN A 223 6.86 -12.56 -11.15
CA GLN A 223 6.02 -11.58 -11.85
C GLN A 223 5.78 -10.37 -10.96
#